data_AF-A0A0H1B7B9-F1
#
_entry.id   AF-A0A0H1B7B9-F1
#
_cell.length_a   1.000
_cell.length_b   1.000
_cell.length_c   1.000
_cell.angle_alpha   90.00
_cell.angle_beta   90.00
_cell.angle_gamma   90.00
#
_symmetry.space_group_name_H-M   'P 1'
#
loop_
_entity.id
_entity.type
_entity.pdbx_description
1 polymer ?
#
loop_
_entity_poly.entity_id
_entity_poly.type
_entity_poly.pdbx_seq_one_letter_code
_entity_poly.pdbx_strand_id
1 'polypeptide(L)'
;MVVTALAHHPTVAHYLRFVATTVGRDKILRTLQYFSRFYAWYLYRTNNPQSSIAPFEAIKKQFALTRKLLRFGKNVEHFKAAAALLDSRSSTATADPVLKYLGIGRQLGYAIYLSFDMVLYLDAAGMR
;
A
#
# COMPACT_ATOMS: atom_id res chain seq x y z
N MET A 1 20.74 -14.02 12.62
CA MET A 1 20.84 -13.21 13.86
C MET A 1 20.77 -11.71 13.61
N VAL A 2 21.36 -11.18 12.51
CA VAL A 2 21.27 -9.74 12.18
C VAL A 2 19.87 -9.32 11.69
N VAL A 3 19.24 -10.10 10.80
CA VAL A 3 17.90 -9.80 10.26
C VAL A 3 16.82 -9.80 11.35
N THR A 4 16.93 -10.70 12.33
CA THR A 4 16.01 -10.77 13.46
C THR A 4 16.23 -9.59 14.42
N ALA A 5 17.47 -9.18 14.68
CA ALA A 5 17.76 -7.98 15.49
C ALA A 5 17.21 -6.69 14.84
N LEU A 6 17.34 -6.56 13.52
CA LEU A 6 16.81 -5.42 12.78
C LEU A 6 15.26 -5.41 12.75
N ALA A 7 14.63 -6.57 12.57
CA ALA A 7 13.17 -6.69 12.54
C ALA A 7 12.51 -6.35 13.89
N HIS A 8 13.19 -6.62 15.00
CA HIS A 8 12.73 -6.32 16.35
C HIS A 8 13.19 -4.94 16.87
N HIS A 9 13.90 -4.16 16.04
CA HIS A 9 14.41 -2.86 16.45
C HIS A 9 13.25 -1.87 16.71
N PRO A 10 13.30 -1.08 17.81
CA PRO A 10 12.20 -0.20 18.22
C PRO A 10 11.86 0.88 17.17
N THR A 11 12.83 1.28 16.35
CA THR A 11 12.59 2.24 15.24
C THR A 11 11.68 1.66 14.16
N VAL A 12 11.75 0.35 13.88
CA VAL A 12 10.85 -0.31 12.92
C VAL A 12 9.43 -0.33 13.48
N ALA A 13 9.26 -0.58 14.78
CA ALA A 13 7.95 -0.51 15.42
C ALA A 13 7.37 0.92 15.41
N HIS A 14 8.19 1.93 15.66
CA HIS A 14 7.78 3.33 15.58
C HIS A 14 7.38 3.73 14.15
N TYR A 15 8.18 3.34 13.15
CA TYR A 15 7.88 3.56 11.74
C TYR A 15 6.57 2.90 11.33
N LEU A 16 6.33 1.65 11.71
CA LEU A 16 5.09 0.95 11.39
C LEU A 16 3.86 1.60 12.03
N ARG A 17 3.98 2.11 13.26
CA ARG A 17 2.91 2.90 13.90
C ARG A 17 2.63 4.17 13.13
N PHE A 18 3.67 4.87 12.67
CA PHE A 18 3.52 6.04 11.82
C PHE A 18 2.83 5.71 10.49
N VAL A 19 3.26 4.67 9.79
CA VAL A 19 2.62 4.20 8.54
C VAL A 19 1.17 3.79 8.77
N ALA A 20 0.83 3.18 9.90
CA ALA A 20 -0.54 2.81 10.21
C ALA A 20 -1.51 4.01 10.27
N THR A 21 -1.01 5.22 10.59
CA THR A 21 -1.84 6.44 10.60
C THR A 21 -2.35 6.86 9.21
N THR A 22 -1.69 6.43 8.13
CA THR A 22 -2.09 6.79 6.76
C THR A 22 -3.28 5.99 6.24
N VAL A 23 -3.64 4.87 6.90
CA VAL A 23 -4.73 3.98 6.49
C VAL A 23 -6.08 4.71 6.48
N GLY A 24 -6.33 5.57 7.47
CA GLY A 24 -7.55 6.39 7.51
C GLY A 24 -7.65 7.34 6.31
N ARG A 25 -6.51 7.95 5.92
CA ARG A 25 -6.43 8.86 4.77
C ARG A 25 -6.66 8.13 3.45
N ASP A 26 -6.11 6.92 3.27
CA ASP A 26 -6.40 6.11 2.05
C ASP A 26 -7.89 5.79 1.90
N LYS A 27 -8.59 5.49 3.00
CA LYS A 27 -10.04 5.24 2.96
C LYS A 27 -10.82 6.48 2.52
N ILE A 28 -10.51 7.65 3.07
CA ILE A 28 -11.18 8.91 2.71
C ILE A 28 -10.91 9.28 1.24
N LEU A 29 -9.67 9.17 0.78
CA LEU A 29 -9.33 9.44 -0.62
C LEU A 29 -10.03 8.46 -1.57
N ARG A 30 -10.24 7.21 -1.15
CA ARG A 30 -10.98 6.22 -1.93
C ARG A 30 -12.44 6.61 -2.09
N THR A 31 -13.11 7.05 -1.03
CA THR A 31 -14.50 7.54 -1.12
C THR A 31 -14.60 8.76 -2.04
N LEU A 32 -13.70 9.72 -1.90
CA LEU A 32 -13.66 10.91 -2.77
C LEU A 32 -13.39 10.54 -4.24
N GLN A 33 -12.51 9.58 -4.49
CA GLN A 33 -12.24 9.08 -5.84
C GLN A 33 -13.49 8.44 -6.48
N TYR A 34 -14.22 7.61 -5.73
CA TYR A 34 -15.45 7.00 -6.22
C TYR A 34 -16.57 8.03 -6.42
N PHE A 35 -16.66 9.03 -5.54
CA PHE A 35 -17.56 10.17 -5.72
C PHE A 35 -17.24 10.95 -7.00
N SER A 36 -15.96 11.25 -7.25
CA SER A 36 -15.51 11.92 -8.48
C SER A 36 -15.89 11.11 -9.73
N ARG A 37 -15.74 9.78 -9.68
CA ARG A 37 -16.15 8.88 -10.77
C ARG A 37 -17.67 8.89 -10.98
N PHE A 38 -18.44 8.88 -9.90
CA PHE A 38 -19.91 8.96 -9.98
C PHE A 38 -20.35 10.30 -10.58
N TYR A 39 -19.78 11.41 -10.13
CA TYR A 39 -20.15 12.73 -10.63
C TYR A 39 -19.75 12.95 -12.10
N ALA A 40 -18.57 12.48 -12.50
CA ALA A 40 -18.16 12.47 -13.91
C ALA A 40 -19.15 11.68 -14.79
N TRP A 41 -19.61 10.51 -14.32
CA TRP A 41 -20.62 9.71 -15.02
C TRP A 41 -21.99 10.42 -15.08
N TYR A 42 -22.39 11.09 -14.01
CA TYR A 42 -23.64 11.86 -13.97
C TYR A 42 -23.63 13.03 -14.96
N LEU A 43 -22.52 13.78 -15.02
CA LEU A 43 -22.34 14.87 -15.99
C LEU A 43 -22.34 14.36 -17.44
N TYR A 44 -21.71 13.22 -17.69
CA TYR A 44 -21.76 12.57 -19.00
C TYR A 44 -23.20 12.19 -19.41
N ARG A 45 -23.98 11.63 -18.47
CA ARG A 45 -25.38 11.25 -18.71
C ARG A 45 -26.30 12.44 -18.99
N THR A 46 -25.97 13.61 -18.48
CA THR A 46 -26.74 14.85 -18.64
C THR A 46 -26.28 15.68 -19.85
N ASN A 47 -25.46 15.11 -20.75
CA ASN A 47 -24.91 15.76 -21.95
C ASN A 47 -24.20 17.10 -21.65
N ASN A 48 -23.54 17.19 -20.49
CA ASN A 48 -22.72 18.36 -20.18
C ASN A 48 -21.44 18.38 -21.03
N PRO A 49 -20.87 19.57 -21.29
CA PRO A 49 -19.65 19.69 -22.07
C PRO A 49 -18.46 18.98 -21.38
N GLN A 50 -17.54 18.46 -22.20
CA GLN A 50 -16.34 17.75 -21.72
C GLN A 50 -15.51 18.58 -20.74
N SER A 51 -15.54 19.92 -20.86
CA SER A 51 -14.88 20.86 -19.95
C SER A 51 -15.35 20.71 -18.49
N SER A 52 -16.62 20.35 -18.28
CA SER A 52 -17.19 20.12 -16.96
C SER A 52 -16.82 18.74 -16.39
N ILE A 53 -16.47 17.77 -17.24
CA ILE A 53 -16.12 16.38 -16.85
C ILE A 53 -14.63 16.24 -16.56
N ALA A 54 -13.79 16.91 -17.35
CA ALA A 54 -12.33 16.91 -17.24
C ALA A 54 -11.78 17.12 -15.82
N PRO A 55 -12.26 18.07 -14.99
CA PRO A 55 -11.76 18.26 -13.63
C PRO A 55 -12.00 17.04 -12.73
N PHE A 56 -13.16 16.38 -12.85
CA PHE A 56 -13.47 15.19 -12.02
C PHE A 56 -12.66 13.96 -12.44
N GLU A 57 -12.33 13.85 -13.72
CA GLU A 57 -11.38 12.86 -14.22
C GLU A 57 -9.95 13.12 -13.73
N ALA A 58 -9.53 14.40 -13.69
CA ALA A 58 -8.24 14.79 -13.13
C ALA A 58 -8.15 14.50 -11.62
N ILE A 59 -9.18 14.85 -10.85
CA ILE A 59 -9.27 14.56 -9.41
C ILE A 59 -9.18 13.05 -9.16
N LYS A 60 -9.91 12.25 -9.95
CA LYS A 60 -9.87 10.78 -9.87
C LYS A 60 -8.44 10.25 -10.08
N LYS A 61 -7.71 10.76 -11.07
CA LYS A 61 -6.32 10.38 -11.36
C LYS A 61 -5.37 10.81 -10.25
N GLN A 62 -5.46 12.06 -9.79
CA GLN A 62 -4.62 12.58 -8.72
C GLN A 62 -4.81 11.81 -7.42
N PHE A 63 -6.05 11.55 -7.00
CA PHE A 63 -6.32 10.75 -5.80
C PHE A 63 -5.87 9.29 -5.95
N ALA A 64 -5.91 8.71 -7.16
CA ALA A 64 -5.33 7.39 -7.39
C ALA A 64 -3.81 7.39 -7.13
N LEU A 65 -3.11 8.42 -7.60
CA LEU A 65 -1.67 8.59 -7.37
C LEU A 65 -1.35 8.86 -5.89
N THR A 66 -2.06 9.76 -5.22
CA THR A 66 -1.88 10.03 -3.80
C THR A 66 -2.08 8.77 -2.95
N ARG A 67 -3.04 7.91 -3.31
CA ARG A 67 -3.27 6.65 -2.62
C ARG A 67 -2.15 5.63 -2.81
N LYS A 68 -1.51 5.61 -3.99
CA LYS A 68 -0.27 4.83 -4.19
C LYS A 68 0.85 5.36 -3.29
N LEU A 69 0.99 6.68 -3.19
CA LEU A 69 1.96 7.30 -2.28
C LEU A 69 1.70 6.93 -0.82
N LEU A 70 0.45 6.96 -0.35
CA LEU A 70 0.12 6.60 1.04
C LEU A 70 0.39 5.12 1.38
N ARG A 71 0.58 4.26 0.38
CA ARG A 71 1.00 2.86 0.56
C ARG A 71 2.53 2.70 0.66
N PHE A 72 3.31 3.77 0.42
CA PHE A 72 4.74 3.76 0.71
C PHE A 72 4.98 3.38 2.18
N GLY A 73 5.92 2.47 2.39
CA GLY A 73 6.24 1.93 3.71
C GLY A 73 5.47 0.67 4.11
N LYS A 74 4.39 0.30 3.42
CA LYS A 74 3.67 -0.95 3.72
C LYS A 74 4.46 -2.20 3.37
N ASN A 75 5.41 -2.12 2.44
CA ASN A 75 6.37 -3.20 2.15
C ASN A 75 7.19 -3.59 3.39
N VAL A 76 7.57 -2.63 4.25
CA VAL A 76 8.35 -2.87 5.48
C VAL A 76 7.58 -3.76 6.47
N GLU A 77 6.26 -3.63 6.52
CA GLU A 77 5.39 -4.48 7.35
C GLU A 77 5.51 -5.95 6.94
N HIS A 78 5.47 -6.21 5.63
CA HIS A 78 5.57 -7.56 5.06
C HIS A 78 6.99 -8.14 5.20
N PHE A 79 8.04 -7.32 5.07
CA PHE A 79 9.41 -7.76 5.35
C PHE A 79 9.60 -8.12 6.83
N LYS A 80 9.06 -7.32 7.76
CA LYS A 80 9.08 -7.65 9.19
C LYS A 80 8.29 -8.93 9.49
N ALA A 81 7.12 -9.10 8.88
CA ALA A 81 6.30 -10.30 9.06
C ALA A 81 7.01 -11.56 8.52
N ALA A 82 7.68 -11.48 7.38
CA ALA A 82 8.49 -12.57 6.85
C ALA A 82 9.67 -12.91 7.78
N ALA A 83 10.36 -11.89 8.32
CA ALA A 83 11.45 -12.08 9.27
C ALA A 83 10.98 -12.70 10.60
N ALA A 84 9.81 -12.32 11.09
CA ALA A 84 9.21 -12.89 12.29
C ALA A 84 8.82 -14.37 12.09
N LEU A 85 8.29 -14.72 10.92
CA LEU A 85 7.98 -16.12 10.59
C LEU A 85 9.23 -16.99 10.44
N LEU A 86 10.34 -16.42 9.95
CA LEU A 86 11.63 -17.11 9.88
C LEU A 86 12.20 -17.41 11.27
N ASP A 87 12.01 -16.50 12.23
CA ASP A 87 12.47 -16.63 13.60
C ASP A 87 11.68 -17.73 14.35
N SER A 88 12.35 -18.86 14.62
CA SER A 88 11.76 -20.00 15.33
C SER A 88 11.44 -19.71 16.79
N ARG A 89 11.89 -18.57 17.34
CA ARG A 89 11.55 -18.13 18.71
C ARG A 89 10.34 -17.19 18.76
N SER A 90 9.81 -16.76 17.62
CA SER A 90 8.67 -15.84 17.61
C SER A 90 7.39 -16.59 17.98
N SER A 91 6.49 -15.93 18.71
CA SER A 91 5.17 -16.47 19.06
C SER A 91 4.26 -16.73 17.85
N THR A 92 4.68 -16.30 16.66
CA THR A 92 3.96 -16.47 15.38
C THR A 92 4.54 -17.59 14.52
N ALA A 93 5.60 -18.27 14.98
CA ALA A 93 6.13 -19.44 14.28
C ALA A 93 5.16 -20.63 14.39
N THR A 94 4.53 -20.98 13.28
CA THR A 94 3.73 -22.22 13.16
C THR A 94 4.65 -23.44 13.26
N ALA A 95 4.24 -24.43 14.07
CA ALA A 95 4.99 -25.68 14.25
C ALA A 95 5.07 -26.53 12.96
N ASP A 96 4.10 -26.37 12.05
CA ASP A 96 4.08 -27.07 10.76
C ASP A 96 5.05 -26.40 9.75
N PRO A 97 6.08 -27.11 9.26
CA PRO A 97 7.04 -26.59 8.30
C PRO A 97 6.41 -26.08 7.00
N VAL A 98 5.36 -26.75 6.49
CA VAL A 98 4.74 -26.40 5.20
C VAL A 98 4.05 -25.04 5.28
N LEU A 99 3.27 -24.84 6.35
CA LEU A 99 2.61 -23.56 6.65
C LEU A 99 3.62 -22.43 6.86
N LYS A 100 4.75 -22.72 7.51
CA LYS A 100 5.83 -21.75 7.71
C LYS A 100 6.42 -21.28 6.37
N TYR A 101 6.81 -22.19 5.49
CA TYR A 101 7.38 -21.83 4.18
C TYR A 101 6.36 -21.11 3.29
N LEU A 102 5.10 -21.56 3.27
CA LEU A 102 4.03 -20.90 2.52
C LEU A 102 3.76 -19.49 3.06
N GLY A 103 3.75 -19.32 4.39
CA GLY A 103 3.58 -18.02 5.05
C GLY A 103 4.71 -17.04 4.73
N ILE A 104 5.95 -17.51 4.75
CA ILE A 104 7.12 -16.71 4.35
C ILE A 104 7.02 -16.31 2.88
N GLY A 105 6.73 -17.27 1.99
CA GLY A 105 6.57 -17.02 0.56
C GLY A 105 5.48 -15.98 0.27
N ARG A 106 4.34 -16.07 0.95
CA ARG A 106 3.26 -15.08 0.86
C ARG A 106 3.73 -13.68 1.27
N GLN A 107 4.39 -13.56 2.42
CA GLN A 107 4.83 -12.25 2.91
C GLN A 107 5.93 -11.63 2.05
N LEU A 108 6.88 -12.45 1.59
CA LEU A 108 7.90 -11.99 0.64
C LEU A 108 7.30 -11.60 -0.71
N GLY A 109 6.34 -12.37 -1.22
CA GLY A 109 5.61 -12.04 -2.45
C GLY A 109 4.92 -10.68 -2.35
N TYR A 110 4.22 -10.40 -1.25
CA TYR A 110 3.62 -9.09 -1.02
C TYR A 110 4.67 -7.98 -0.87
N ALA A 111 5.77 -8.24 -0.17
CA ALA A 111 6.84 -7.26 0.01
C ALA A 111 7.51 -6.88 -1.31
N ILE A 112 7.79 -7.86 -2.18
CA ILE A 112 8.36 -7.65 -3.51
C ILE A 112 7.37 -6.92 -4.40
N TYR A 113 6.11 -7.37 -4.46
CA TYR A 113 5.05 -6.73 -5.23
C TYR A 113 4.88 -5.25 -4.85
N LEU A 114 4.80 -4.94 -3.55
CA LEU A 114 4.69 -3.57 -3.06
C LEU A 114 5.95 -2.74 -3.33
N SER A 115 7.13 -3.36 -3.37
CA SER A 115 8.36 -2.66 -3.72
C SER A 115 8.38 -2.29 -5.21
N PHE A 116 7.91 -3.17 -6.10
CA PHE A 116 7.71 -2.82 -7.51
C PHE A 116 6.62 -1.77 -7.71
N ASP A 117 5.53 -1.81 -6.94
CA ASP A 117 4.49 -0.76 -6.96
C ASP A 117 5.06 0.62 -6.58
N MET A 118 6.04 0.68 -5.67
CA MET A 118 6.75 1.91 -5.32
C MET A 118 7.65 2.42 -6.46
N VAL A 119 8.36 1.53 -7.15
CA VAL A 119 9.18 1.91 -8.31
C VAL A 119 8.29 2.44 -9.45
N LEU A 120 7.19 1.74 -9.74
CA LEU A 120 6.21 2.16 -10.74
C LEU A 120 5.49 3.46 -10.37
N TYR A 121 5.39 3.78 -9.08
CA TYR A 121 4.88 5.07 -8.64
C TYR A 121 5.78 6.23 -9.07
N LEU A 122 7.11 6.06 -9.05
CA LEU A 122 8.05 7.13 -9.45
C LEU A 122 7.86 7.50 -10.92
N ASP A 123 7.71 6.50 -11.79
CA ASP A 123 7.38 6.69 -13.21
C ASP A 123 6.00 7.33 -13.37
N ALA A 124 4.98 6.84 -12.66
CA ALA A 124 3.62 7.40 -12.71
C ALA A 124 3.52 8.83 -12.14
N ALA A 125 4.45 9.24 -11.28
CA ALA A 125 4.56 10.60 -10.76
C ALA A 125 5.30 11.55 -11.70
N GLY A 126 5.84 11.05 -12.82
CA GLY A 126 6.57 11.85 -13.80
C GLY A 126 8.01 12.18 -13.40
N MET A 127 8.56 11.50 -12.39
CA MET A 127 9.98 11.60 -12.05
C MET A 127 10.77 10.68 -12.98
N ARG A 128 11.28 11.25 -14.07
CA ARG A 128 12.12 10.61 -15.07
C ARG A 128 13.56 11.09 -14.95
#